data_AF-A0A646KA14-F1
#
_entry.id   AF-A0A646KA14-F1
#
_cell.length_a   1.000
_cell.length_b   1.000
_cell.length_c   1.000
_cell.angle_alpha   90.00
_cell.angle_beta   90.00
_cell.angle_gamma   90.00
#
_symmetry.space_group_name_H-M   'P 1'
#
loop_
_entity.id
_entity.type
_entity.pdbx_description
1 polymer ?
#
loop_
_entity_poly.entity_id
_entity_poly.type
_entity_poly.pdbx_seq_one_letter_code
_entity_poly.pdbx_strand_id
1 'polypeptide(L)' 'MTTDYRWTASYWDGRTTRDAHSTLTAPANATETDVRAQALSALRRSCLVDMVFTLTIEAIPTSNGTLHQTV' A
#
# COMPACT_ATOMS: atom_id res chain seq x y z
N MET A 1 -5.32 3.27 -19.15
CA MET A 1 -5.97 3.70 -17.89
C MET A 1 -5.28 2.97 -16.75
N THR A 2 -4.91 3.69 -15.69
CA THR A 2 -4.25 3.15 -14.49
C THR A 2 -5.05 3.57 -13.26
N THR A 3 -5.00 2.76 -12.21
CA THR A 3 -5.66 3.02 -10.93
C THR A 3 -4.58 3.14 -9.86
N ASP A 4 -4.66 4.20 -9.07
CA ASP A 4 -3.77 4.41 -7.95
C ASP A 4 -4.34 3.71 -6.70
N TYR A 5 -3.47 3.03 -5.97
CA TYR A 5 -3.79 2.36 -4.73
C TYR A 5 -2.89 2.91 -3.62
N ARG A 6 -3.46 3.02 -2.42
CA ARG A 6 -2.69 3.21 -1.19
C ARG A 6 -2.65 1.88 -0.46
N TRP A 7 -1.48 1.53 0.05
CA TRP A 7 -1.36 0.40 0.96
C TRP A 7 -0.75 0.86 2.29
N THR A 8 -1.22 0.25 3.36
CA THR A 8 -0.71 0.40 4.72
C THR A 8 -0.40 -0.99 5.25
N ALA A 9 0.73 -1.12 5.95
CA ALA A 9 1.14 -2.36 6.57
C ALA A 9 1.69 -2.07 7.97
N SER A 10 1.15 -2.75 8.97
CA SER A 10 1.71 -2.75 10.33
C SER A 10 2.51 -4.02 10.51
N TYR A 11 3.77 -3.91 10.93
CA TYR A 11 4.67 -5.04 11.14
C TYR A 11 5.38 -4.95 12.48
N TRP A 12 5.75 -6.09 13.07
CA TRP A 12 6.53 -6.14 14.31
C TRP A 12 8.02 -6.25 14.01
N ASP A 13 8.82 -5.26 14.45
CA ASP A 13 10.27 -5.24 14.20
C ASP A 13 11.11 -6.02 15.22
N GLY A 14 10.46 -6.67 16.19
CA GLY A 14 11.11 -7.32 17.34
C GLY A 14 11.06 -6.50 18.64
N ARG A 15 10.74 -5.20 18.56
CA ARG A 15 10.65 -4.29 19.73
C ARG A 15 9.36 -3.50 19.79
N THR A 16 8.87 -3.02 18.63
CA THR A 16 7.63 -2.26 18.53
C THR A 16 6.92 -2.60 17.24
N THR A 17 5.59 -2.41 17.24
CA THR A 17 4.84 -2.36 15.99
C THR A 17 5.26 -1.08 15.27
N ARG A 18 5.60 -1.22 13.99
CA ARG A 18 5.90 -0.13 13.08
C ARG A 18 4.90 -0.13 11.95
N ASP A 19 4.57 1.06 11.49
CA ASP A 19 3.67 1.25 10.35
C ASP A 19 4.48 1.65 9.12
N ALA A 20 4.19 0.99 8.01
CA ALA A 20 4.65 1.34 6.68
C ALA A 20 3.44 1.69 5.82
N HIS A 21 3.59 2.67 4.94
CA HIS A 21 2.56 3.00 3.98
C HIS A 21 3.21 3.51 2.69
N SER A 22 2.59 3.25 1.56
CA SER A 22 3.02 3.81 0.28
C SER A 22 1.89 3.80 -0.73
N THR A 23 2.14 4.36 -1.90
CA THR A 23 1.23 4.31 -3.04
C THR A 23 1.81 3.41 -4.12
N LEU A 24 0.94 2.73 -4.86
CA LEU A 24 1.32 1.99 -6.05
C LEU A 24 0.31 2.27 -7.16
N THR A 25 0.80 2.38 -8.38
CA THR A 25 -0.02 2.56 -9.57
C THR A 25 -0.10 1.23 -10.30
N ALA A 26 -1.30 0.70 -10.47
CA ALA A 26 -1.52 -0.54 -11.20
C ALA A 26 -2.37 -0.29 -12.45
N PRO A 27 -2.25 -1.11 -13.50
CA PRO A 27 -3.14 -1.00 -14.65
C PRO A 27 -4.59 -1.31 -14.23
N ALA A 28 -5.58 -0.73 -14.94
CA ALA A 28 -7.00 -0.86 -14.56
C ALA A 28 -7.53 -2.31 -14.57
N ASN A 29 -6.83 -3.24 -15.22
CA ASN A 29 -7.12 -4.67 -15.24
C ASN A 29 -6.31 -5.48 -14.22
N ALA A 30 -5.53 -4.83 -13.36
CA ALA A 30 -4.78 -5.52 -12.31
C ALA A 30 -5.74 -6.18 -11.33
N THR A 31 -5.46 -7.43 -10.99
CA THR A 31 -6.21 -8.13 -9.96
C THR A 31 -5.76 -7.66 -8.58
N GLU A 32 -6.61 -7.86 -7.57
CA GLU A 32 -6.23 -7.58 -6.18
C GLU A 32 -4.95 -8.35 -5.78
N THR A 33 -4.76 -9.56 -6.30
CA THR A 33 -3.55 -10.37 -6.10
C THR A 33 -2.30 -9.67 -6.65
N ASP A 34 -2.39 -9.08 -7.84
CA ASP A 34 -1.26 -8.35 -8.45
C ASP A 34 -0.87 -7.12 -7.64
N VAL A 35 -1.89 -6.37 -7.18
CA VAL A 35 -1.71 -5.19 -6.33
C VAL A 35 -1.10 -5.59 -4.99
N ARG A 36 -1.58 -6.66 -4.36
CA ARG A 36 -1.03 -7.23 -3.12
C ARG A 36 0.41 -7.70 -3.30
N ALA A 37 0.73 -8.37 -4.41
CA ALA A 37 2.09 -8.84 -4.69
C ALA A 37 3.08 -7.67 -4.85
N GLN A 38 2.65 -6.59 -5.51
CA GLN A 38 3.46 -5.36 -5.62
C GLN A 38 3.68 -4.68 -4.27
N ALA A 39 2.61 -4.51 -3.47
CA ALA A 39 2.70 -3.96 -2.12
C ALA A 39 3.63 -4.79 -1.23
N LEU A 40 3.51 -6.13 -1.28
CA LEU A 40 4.38 -7.04 -0.54
C LEU A 40 5.83 -6.96 -0.99
N SER A 41 6.08 -6.86 -2.30
CA SER A 41 7.42 -6.69 -2.85
C SER A 41 8.06 -5.37 -2.38
N ALA A 42 7.28 -4.29 -2.34
CA ALA A 42 7.74 -3.01 -1.78
C ALA A 42 8.02 -3.11 -0.28
N LEU A 43 7.13 -3.74 0.49
CA LEU A 43 7.30 -3.96 1.93
C LEU A 43 8.55 -4.78 2.23
N ARG A 44 8.80 -5.87 1.49
CA ARG A 44 10.00 -6.71 1.61
C ARG A 44 11.31 -5.98 1.30
N ARG A 45 11.28 -4.98 0.41
CA ARG A 45 12.46 -4.13 0.18
C ARG A 45 12.76 -3.22 1.36
N SER A 46 11.72 -2.81 2.09
CA SER A 46 11.83 -1.93 3.26
C SER A 46 12.03 -2.69 4.58
N CYS A 47 11.62 -3.95 4.65
CA CYS A 47 11.68 -4.82 5.83
C CYS A 47 12.47 -6.08 5.49
N LEU A 48 13.65 -6.25 6.10
CA LEU A 48 14.62 -7.29 5.72
C LEU A 48 14.26 -8.73 6.12
N VAL A 49 13.09 -9.03 6.71
CA VAL A 49 12.84 -10.39 7.26
C VAL A 49 11.36 -10.77 7.38
N ASP A 50 11.13 -12.08 7.46
CA ASP A 50 9.89 -12.83 7.76
C ASP A 50 9.20 -12.30 9.04
N MET A 51 8.45 -11.20 8.91
CA MET A 51 7.71 -10.59 10.01
C MET A 51 6.22 -10.83 9.83
N VAL A 52 5.50 -11.02 10.94
CA VAL A 52 4.03 -11.01 10.92
C VAL A 52 3.58 -9.58 10.65
N PHE A 53 2.84 -9.39 9.57
CA PHE A 53 2.29 -8.09 9.20
C PHE A 53 0.80 -8.20 8.88
N THR A 54 0.09 -7.11 9.11
CA THR A 54 -1.26 -6.90 8.59
C THR A 54 -1.15 -5.94 7.41
N LEU A 55 -1.60 -6.34 6.21
CA LEU A 55 -1.58 -5.52 5.00
C LEU A 55 -3.01 -5.14 4.62
N THR A 56 -3.25 -3.84 4.52
CA THR A 56 -4.50 -3.25 4.05
C THR A 56 -4.23 -2.46 2.78
N ILE A 57 -5.08 -2.62 1.76
CA ILE A 57 -4.95 -1.92 0.48
C ILE A 57 -6.30 -1.28 0.16
N GLU A 58 -6.26 0.00 -0.20
CA GLU A 58 -7.41 0.77 -0.62
C GLU A 58 -7.15 1.36 -2.02
N ALA A 59 -8.12 1.24 -2.93
CA ALA A 59 -8.08 1.97 -4.18
C ALA A 59 -8.33 3.44 -3.86
N ILE A 60 -7.44 4.33 -4.33
CA ILE A 60 -7.68 5.78 -4.21
C ILE A 60 -8.69 6.11 -5.29
N PRO A 61 -9.93 6.52 -4.94
CA PRO A 61 -10.84 7.00 -5.95
C PRO A 61 -10.19 8.21 -6.61
N THR A 62 -9.90 8.12 -7.91
CA THR A 62 -9.56 9.26 -8.74
C THR A 62 -10.79 10.15 -8.84
N SER A 63 -11.03 10.96 -7.80
CA SER A 63 -12.06 11.99 -7.83
C SER A 63 -11.72 13.00 -8.90
N ASN A 64 -12.58 13.12 -9.92
CA ASN A 64 -12.64 14.29 -10.82
C ASN A 64 -13.14 15.56 -10.10
N GLY A 65 -12.84 15.72 -8.81
CA GLY A 65 -13.35 16.78 -7.95
C GLY A 65 -12.33 17.12 -6.89
N THR A 66 -11.64 18.23 -7.13
CA THR A 66 -10.79 19.06 -6.24
C THR A 66 -10.71 18.60 -4.78
N LEU A 67 -9.51 18.16 -4.37
CA LEU A 67 -9.13 18.13 -2.96
C LEU A 67 -9.06 19.58 -2.45
N HIS A 68 -10.06 20.03 -1.70
CA HIS A 68 -9.86 21.16 -0.80
C HIS A 68 -8.93 20.69 0.33
N GLN A 69 -7.63 20.88 0.13
CA GLN A 69 -6.65 20.74 1.21
C GLN A 69 -6.88 21.91 2.18
N THR A 70 -7.38 21.63 3.38
CA THR A 70 -7.32 22.58 4.50
C THR A 70 -6.07 22.21 5.29
N VAL A 71 -5.08 23.12 5.25
CA VAL A 71 -3.92 23.14 6.15
C VAL A 71 -4.34 23.38 7.60
#